data_AF-A0A183AJH0-F1
#
_entry.id   AF-A0A183AJH0-F1
#
_cell.length_a   1.000
_cell.length_b   1.000
_cell.length_c   1.000
_cell.angle_alpha   90.00
_cell.angle_beta   90.00
_cell.angle_gamma   90.00
#
_symmetry.space_group_name_H-M   'P 1'
#
loop_
_entity.id
_entity.type
_entity.pdbx_description
1 polymer ?
#
loop_
_entity_poly.entity_id
_entity_poly.type
_entity_poly.pdbx_seq_one_letter_code
_entity_poly.pdbx_strand_id
1 'polypeptide(L)'
;MQVIGLTVISLAKGAIGPDVFHNFNALLQILRASIDKTSQEDETMVDGRSQTSSEERQFQEAIINTIAEFAKNLPDTQKIEILKFILNFEPMAKYHPENGIRPRPLIMVLLQTMLTVATQYRTVAISNALNSDFLNLLLRGVAIDRDPAIRIIVQKILHTLLDRHGNTDRLLNVQVYNDQPLESYFVWEEPSRQDILFMKKTGVLLTENIYHQLLDPTNKVDCLEHLFCTVGLVALELGADQVIAELFRLILAVQKKIVDEPPTLPIPHRCALHALLAGAMSLIVQLASLSDLCAHVNEVCALVTTG
;
A
#
# COMPACT_ATOMS: atom_id res chain seq x y z
N MET A 1 -25.15 -6.85 17.62
CA MET A 1 -24.40 -5.87 16.80
C MET A 1 -24.59 -4.43 17.28
N GLN A 2 -25.80 -3.87 17.29
CA GLN A 2 -26.04 -2.45 17.65
C GLN A 2 -25.68 -2.09 19.12
N VAL A 3 -25.85 -3.04 20.05
CA VAL A 3 -25.50 -2.83 21.47
C VAL A 3 -23.99 -2.86 21.72
N ILE A 4 -23.24 -3.73 21.01
CA ILE A 4 -21.77 -3.79 21.14
C ILE A 4 -21.15 -2.50 20.61
N GLY A 5 -21.63 -2.00 19.47
CA GLY A 5 -21.18 -0.72 18.90
C GLY A 5 -21.40 0.45 19.86
N LEU A 6 -22.57 0.56 20.49
CA LEU A 6 -22.86 1.63 21.44
C LEU A 6 -22.01 1.58 22.71
N THR A 7 -21.75 0.38 23.25
CA THR A 7 -20.89 0.21 24.42
C THR A 7 -19.43 0.55 24.09
N VAL A 8 -18.94 0.17 22.91
CA VAL A 8 -17.58 0.50 22.45
C VAL A 8 -17.44 2.01 22.18
N ILE A 9 -18.46 2.65 21.58
CA ILE A 9 -18.48 4.11 21.37
C ILE A 9 -18.44 4.85 22.72
N SER A 10 -19.11 4.34 23.74
CA SER A 10 -19.07 4.92 25.09
C SER A 10 -17.69 4.76 25.76
N LEU A 11 -17.00 3.63 25.54
CA LEU A 11 -15.63 3.42 26.02
C LEU A 11 -14.63 4.30 25.27
N ALA A 12 -14.80 4.50 23.95
CA ALA A 12 -13.95 5.35 23.13
C ALA A 12 -14.04 6.84 23.51
N LYS A 13 -15.24 7.33 23.79
CA LYS A 13 -15.47 8.74 24.15
C LYS A 13 -14.87 9.15 25.50
N GLY A 14 -14.56 8.20 26.37
CA GLY A 14 -13.97 8.44 27.70
C GLY A 14 -12.50 8.02 27.84
N ALA A 15 -11.95 7.27 26.88
CA ALA A 15 -10.60 6.74 26.95
C ALA A 15 -9.55 7.82 26.62
N ILE A 16 -8.66 8.10 27.56
CA ILE A 16 -7.51 8.99 27.35
C ILE A 16 -6.30 8.10 27.09
N GLY A 17 -5.56 8.34 26.00
CA GLY A 17 -4.23 7.81 25.69
C GLY A 17 -4.01 6.33 26.06
N PRO A 18 -3.46 6.00 27.25
CA PRO A 18 -3.22 4.62 27.69
C PRO A 18 -4.41 3.66 27.53
N ASP A 19 -5.63 4.13 27.81
CA ASP A 19 -6.84 3.29 27.73
C ASP A 19 -7.20 2.94 26.28
N VAL A 20 -6.87 3.83 25.35
CA VAL A 20 -7.07 3.63 23.91
C VAL A 20 -6.21 2.46 23.42
N PHE A 21 -4.92 2.46 23.77
CA PHE A 21 -4.00 1.38 23.40
C PHE A 21 -4.31 0.07 24.12
N HIS A 22 -4.72 0.13 25.39
CA HIS A 22 -5.13 -1.07 26.12
C HIS A 22 -6.32 -1.75 25.45
N ASN A 23 -7.37 -1.00 25.13
CA ASN A 23 -8.55 -1.51 24.45
C ASN A 23 -8.19 -2.04 23.05
N PHE A 24 -7.36 -1.31 22.32
CA PHE A 24 -6.91 -1.72 20.98
C PHE A 24 -6.12 -3.03 21.01
N ASN A 25 -5.15 -3.14 21.94
CA ASN A 25 -4.37 -4.35 22.13
C ASN A 25 -5.28 -5.53 22.54
N ALA A 26 -6.24 -5.32 23.44
CA ALA A 26 -7.19 -6.35 23.82
C ALA A 26 -8.00 -6.86 22.61
N LEU A 27 -8.51 -5.97 21.77
CA LEU A 27 -9.22 -6.34 20.54
C LEU A 27 -8.34 -7.13 19.56
N LEU A 28 -7.08 -6.74 19.38
CA LEU A 28 -6.13 -7.48 18.54
C LEU A 28 -5.79 -8.86 19.11
N GLN A 29 -5.66 -9.00 20.43
CA GLN A 29 -5.42 -10.30 21.08
C GLN A 29 -6.63 -11.23 20.93
N ILE A 30 -7.86 -10.70 21.05
CA ILE A 30 -9.09 -11.47 20.79
C ILE A 30 -9.12 -11.94 19.33
N LEU A 31 -8.78 -11.04 18.40
CA LEU A 31 -8.73 -11.35 16.97
C LEU A 31 -7.70 -12.43 16.64
N ARG A 32 -6.53 -12.37 17.28
CA ARG A 32 -5.50 -13.41 17.17
C ARG A 32 -6.00 -14.76 17.68
N ALA A 33 -6.58 -14.80 18.89
CA ALA A 33 -7.10 -16.04 19.47
C ALA A 33 -8.19 -16.70 18.61
N SER A 34 -9.07 -15.90 18.01
CA SER A 34 -10.08 -16.33 17.04
C SER A 34 -9.47 -17.03 15.81
N ILE A 35 -8.40 -16.45 15.26
CA ILE A 35 -7.70 -16.99 14.08
C ILE A 35 -6.94 -18.27 14.40
N ASP A 36 -6.26 -18.31 15.56
CA ASP A 36 -5.52 -19.48 16.02
C ASP A 36 -6.49 -20.67 16.22
N LYS A 37 -7.68 -20.42 16.77
CA LYS A 37 -8.76 -21.42 16.90
C LYS A 37 -9.24 -21.94 15.54
N THR A 38 -9.50 -21.04 14.59
CA THR A 38 -9.95 -21.42 13.23
C THR A 38 -8.90 -22.31 12.55
N SER A 39 -7.62 -21.95 12.69
CA SER A 39 -6.51 -22.68 12.05
C SER A 39 -6.36 -24.10 12.60
N GLN A 40 -6.57 -24.30 13.91
CA GLN A 40 -6.56 -25.63 14.54
C GLN A 40 -7.76 -26.50 14.13
N GLU A 41 -8.94 -25.89 13.96
CA GLU A 41 -10.14 -26.60 13.49
C GLU A 41 -9.98 -27.05 12.03
N ASP A 42 -9.36 -26.24 11.17
CA ASP A 42 -9.11 -26.59 9.77
C ASP A 42 -8.06 -27.73 9.60
N GLU A 43 -7.06 -27.83 10.49
CA GLU A 43 -6.05 -28.91 10.46
C GLU A 43 -6.59 -30.27 10.94
N THR A 44 -7.64 -30.27 11.77
CA THR A 44 -8.18 -31.48 12.40
C THR A 44 -9.34 -32.12 11.64
N MET A 45 -9.89 -31.45 10.62
CA MET A 45 -11.07 -31.89 9.89
C MET A 45 -10.75 -32.35 8.46
N VAL A 46 -11.12 -33.61 8.14
CA VAL A 46 -10.95 -34.25 6.81
C VAL A 46 -12.17 -33.99 5.89
N ASP A 47 -13.26 -33.45 6.42
CA ASP A 47 -14.52 -33.25 5.68
C ASP A 47 -15.02 -31.79 5.78
N GLY A 48 -15.54 -31.27 4.65
CA GLY A 48 -15.55 -29.85 4.33
C GLY A 48 -16.38 -28.90 5.23
N ARG A 49 -15.88 -27.66 5.33
CA ARG A 49 -16.52 -26.39 5.77
C ARG A 49 -17.62 -26.53 6.84
N SER A 50 -17.21 -26.45 8.10
CA SER A 50 -18.11 -26.25 9.24
C SER A 50 -18.76 -24.85 9.23
N GLN A 51 -20.03 -24.76 9.64
CA GLN A 51 -20.71 -23.50 9.96
C GLN A 51 -19.91 -22.65 10.98
N THR A 52 -19.12 -23.28 11.86
CA THR A 52 -18.27 -22.60 12.86
C THR A 52 -17.22 -21.69 12.23
N SER A 53 -16.60 -22.08 11.11
CA SER A 53 -15.62 -21.26 10.39
C SER A 53 -16.26 -20.00 9.77
N SER A 54 -17.53 -20.10 9.36
CA SER A 54 -18.29 -18.94 8.87
C SER A 54 -18.65 -17.98 10.00
N GLU A 55 -19.08 -18.50 11.15
CA GLU A 55 -19.38 -17.69 12.34
C GLU A 55 -18.12 -16.97 12.86
N GLU A 56 -16.98 -17.65 12.88
CA GLU A 56 -15.71 -17.09 13.32
C GLU A 56 -15.22 -15.98 12.38
N ARG A 57 -15.41 -16.11 11.06
CA ARG A 57 -15.13 -15.03 10.10
C ARG A 57 -16.04 -13.82 10.31
N GLN A 58 -17.33 -14.03 10.54
CA GLN A 58 -18.25 -12.92 10.87
C GLN A 58 -17.87 -12.23 12.17
N PHE A 59 -17.40 -13.00 13.17
CA PHE A 59 -16.88 -12.46 14.41
C PHE A 59 -15.61 -11.61 14.19
N GLN A 60 -14.67 -12.10 13.39
CA GLN A 60 -13.46 -11.36 13.00
C GLN A 60 -13.82 -10.04 12.29
N GLU A 61 -14.72 -10.06 11.31
CA GLU A 61 -15.21 -8.85 10.63
C GLU A 61 -15.89 -7.88 11.60
N ALA A 62 -16.69 -8.38 12.56
CA ALA A 62 -17.31 -7.54 13.58
C ALA A 62 -16.27 -6.83 14.47
N ILE A 63 -15.17 -7.52 14.83
CA ILE A 63 -14.05 -6.91 15.58
C ILE A 63 -13.34 -5.85 14.72
N ILE A 64 -13.04 -6.15 13.46
CA ILE A 64 -12.39 -5.19 12.54
C ILE A 64 -13.24 -3.93 12.39
N ASN A 65 -14.55 -4.08 12.19
CA ASN A 65 -15.49 -2.95 12.10
C ASN A 65 -15.57 -2.16 13.41
N THR A 66 -15.48 -2.85 14.54
CA THR A 66 -15.45 -2.21 15.88
C THR A 66 -14.17 -1.38 16.05
N ILE A 67 -13.02 -1.90 15.61
CA ILE A 67 -11.75 -1.19 15.56
C ILE A 67 -11.85 0.05 14.66
N ALA A 68 -12.50 -0.07 13.50
CA ALA A 68 -12.73 1.03 12.56
C ALA A 68 -13.51 2.19 13.21
N GLU A 69 -14.65 1.87 13.81
CA GLU A 69 -15.52 2.86 14.45
C GLU A 69 -14.84 3.50 15.67
N PHE A 70 -14.03 2.72 16.38
CA PHE A 70 -13.17 3.23 17.44
C PHE A 70 -12.16 4.24 16.88
N ALA A 71 -11.39 3.87 15.85
CA ALA A 71 -10.37 4.72 15.23
C ALA A 71 -10.93 6.01 14.62
N LYS A 72 -12.14 5.96 14.04
CA LYS A 72 -12.83 7.12 13.45
C LYS A 72 -13.00 8.27 14.43
N ASN A 73 -13.18 7.98 15.71
CA ASN A 73 -13.39 8.97 16.76
C ASN A 73 -12.09 9.49 17.40
N LEU A 74 -10.93 9.00 16.96
CA LEU A 74 -9.63 9.40 17.51
C LEU A 74 -9.00 10.57 16.75
N PRO A 75 -8.12 11.35 17.41
CA PRO A 75 -7.24 12.28 16.71
C PRO A 75 -6.32 11.53 15.72
N ASP A 76 -5.96 12.20 14.62
CA ASP A 76 -5.11 11.63 13.58
C ASP A 76 -3.74 11.15 14.08
N THR A 77 -3.17 11.83 15.08
CA THR A 77 -1.92 11.40 15.73
C THR A 77 -2.06 10.02 16.37
N GLN A 78 -3.19 9.74 17.03
CA GLN A 78 -3.45 8.43 17.64
C GLN A 78 -3.72 7.35 16.59
N LYS A 79 -4.37 7.69 15.46
CA LYS A 79 -4.53 6.76 14.34
C LYS A 79 -3.18 6.29 13.83
N ILE A 80 -2.21 7.19 13.64
CA ILE A 80 -0.85 6.83 13.21
C ILE A 80 -0.14 5.94 14.22
N GLU A 81 -0.26 6.24 15.52
CA GLU A 81 0.32 5.38 16.56
C GLU A 81 -0.34 4.00 16.61
N ILE A 82 -1.63 3.88 16.32
CA ILE A 82 -2.31 2.59 16.16
C ILE A 82 -1.76 1.83 14.94
N LEU A 83 -1.57 2.49 13.80
CA LEU A 83 -0.97 1.84 12.62
C LEU A 83 0.43 1.31 12.93
N LYS A 84 1.26 2.09 13.64
CA LYS A 84 2.57 1.64 14.15
C LYS A 84 2.44 0.48 15.14
N PHE A 85 1.44 0.53 16.01
CA PHE A 85 1.18 -0.54 16.98
C PHE A 85 0.90 -1.87 16.26
N ILE A 86 0.07 -1.87 15.21
CA ILE A 86 -0.22 -3.07 14.42
C ILE A 86 1.05 -3.60 13.74
N LEU A 87 1.88 -2.72 13.15
CA LEU A 87 3.14 -3.12 12.53
C LEU A 87 4.14 -3.72 13.53
N ASN A 88 4.06 -3.33 14.80
CA ASN A 88 4.86 -3.88 15.90
C ASN A 88 4.17 -5.02 16.66
N PHE A 89 2.99 -5.47 16.21
CA PHE A 89 2.30 -6.60 16.80
C PHE A 89 2.88 -7.93 16.27
N GLU A 90 3.05 -8.95 17.11
CA GLU A 90 3.52 -10.26 16.62
C GLU A 90 2.41 -10.96 15.80
N PRO A 91 2.69 -11.42 14.57
CA PRO A 91 4.02 -11.74 14.01
C PRO A 91 4.59 -10.70 13.03
N MET A 92 3.98 -9.52 12.88
CA MET A 92 4.44 -8.45 11.97
C MET A 92 5.83 -7.93 12.34
N ALA A 93 6.07 -7.69 13.65
CA ALA A 93 7.24 -6.96 14.15
C ALA A 93 8.61 -7.64 13.92
N LYS A 94 8.63 -8.99 13.81
CA LYS A 94 9.86 -9.80 13.89
C LYS A 94 10.04 -10.73 12.70
N TYR A 95 9.50 -10.36 11.55
CA TYR A 95 9.72 -11.20 10.39
C TYR A 95 11.09 -10.96 9.76
N HIS A 96 11.85 -12.03 9.70
CA HIS A 96 12.90 -12.19 8.71
C HIS A 96 12.42 -13.25 7.70
N PRO A 97 12.69 -13.13 6.39
CA PRO A 97 12.37 -14.16 5.39
C PRO A 97 12.93 -15.55 5.72
N GLU A 98 13.96 -15.61 6.57
CA GLU A 98 14.59 -16.83 7.07
C GLU A 98 13.86 -17.45 8.28
N ASN A 99 12.97 -16.71 8.95
CA ASN A 99 12.24 -17.16 10.16
C ASN A 99 11.07 -18.12 9.84
N GLY A 100 10.95 -18.58 8.60
CA GLY A 100 9.91 -19.52 8.16
C GLY A 100 8.64 -18.85 7.60
N ILE A 101 7.58 -19.65 7.47
CA ILE A 101 6.31 -19.23 6.89
C ILE A 101 5.53 -18.43 7.94
N ARG A 102 5.14 -17.19 7.62
CA ARG A 102 4.26 -16.40 8.50
C ARG A 102 2.89 -17.08 8.60
N PRO A 103 2.19 -16.96 9.74
CA PRO A 103 0.78 -17.35 9.83
C PRO A 103 -0.05 -16.40 8.96
N ARG A 104 -0.18 -16.76 7.69
CA ARG A 104 -0.83 -15.96 6.64
C ARG A 104 -2.19 -15.42 7.08
N PRO A 105 -3.10 -16.21 7.68
CA PRO A 105 -4.40 -15.69 8.12
C PRO A 105 -4.30 -14.51 9.10
N LEU A 106 -3.40 -14.62 10.09
CA LEU A 106 -3.18 -13.56 11.09
C LEU A 106 -2.59 -12.30 10.47
N ILE A 107 -1.60 -12.43 9.59
CA ILE A 107 -1.01 -11.28 8.89
C ILE A 107 -2.05 -10.56 8.03
N MET A 108 -2.86 -11.32 7.29
CA MET A 108 -3.92 -10.77 6.44
C MET A 108 -4.93 -9.97 7.28
N VAL A 109 -5.38 -10.51 8.40
CA VAL A 109 -6.35 -9.83 9.27
C VAL A 109 -5.74 -8.59 9.95
N LEU A 110 -4.48 -8.66 10.41
CA LEU A 110 -3.78 -7.49 10.95
C LEU A 110 -3.64 -6.38 9.91
N LEU A 111 -3.28 -6.72 8.67
CA LEU A 111 -3.17 -5.75 7.58
C LEU A 111 -4.53 -5.20 7.13
N GLN A 112 -5.58 -6.00 7.11
CA GLN A 112 -6.95 -5.53 6.85
C GLN A 112 -7.43 -4.58 7.96
N THR A 113 -7.12 -4.91 9.22
CA THR A 113 -7.38 -4.03 10.36
C THR A 113 -6.64 -2.72 10.21
N MET A 114 -5.34 -2.78 9.84
CA MET A 114 -4.51 -1.61 9.60
C MET A 114 -5.05 -0.74 8.46
N LEU A 115 -5.41 -1.33 7.33
CA LEU A 115 -6.03 -0.63 6.21
C LEU A 115 -7.34 0.04 6.63
N THR A 116 -8.15 -0.64 7.42
CA THR A 116 -9.42 -0.11 7.93
C THR A 116 -9.21 1.09 8.85
N VAL A 117 -8.16 1.11 9.67
CA VAL A 117 -7.78 2.29 10.46
C VAL A 117 -7.22 3.41 9.57
N ALA A 118 -6.41 3.06 8.57
CA ALA A 118 -5.81 4.03 7.65
C ALA A 118 -6.86 4.80 6.85
N THR A 119 -7.97 4.17 6.44
CA THR A 119 -9.06 4.86 5.71
C THR A 119 -9.79 5.90 6.57
N GLN A 120 -9.63 5.85 7.89
CA GLN A 120 -10.17 6.88 8.79
C GLN A 120 -9.21 8.06 8.98
N TYR A 121 -7.98 7.98 8.48
CA TYR A 121 -6.98 9.04 8.57
C TYR A 121 -7.14 10.03 7.43
N ARG A 122 -6.98 11.33 7.71
CA ARG A 122 -6.93 12.36 6.68
C ARG A 122 -5.51 12.88 6.53
N THR A 123 -4.90 12.64 5.38
CA THR A 123 -3.55 13.15 5.10
C THR A 123 -3.56 14.65 4.88
N VAL A 124 -2.91 15.38 5.79
CA VAL A 124 -2.61 16.81 5.63
C VAL A 124 -1.14 17.01 5.24
N ALA A 125 -0.24 16.34 5.96
CA ALA A 125 1.18 16.28 5.64
C ALA A 125 1.64 14.83 5.65
N ILE A 126 2.19 14.36 4.53
CA ILE A 126 2.57 12.95 4.35
C ILE A 126 3.59 12.50 5.40
N SER A 127 4.51 13.40 5.80
CA SER A 127 5.52 13.13 6.83
C SER A 127 4.96 12.83 8.22
N ASN A 128 3.71 13.23 8.51
CA ASN A 128 3.07 12.95 9.81
C ASN A 128 2.62 11.49 9.90
N ALA A 129 2.17 10.92 8.79
CA ALA A 129 1.76 9.52 8.72
C ALA A 129 2.94 8.59 8.43
N LEU A 130 3.71 8.92 7.40
CA LEU A 130 4.76 8.07 6.84
C LEU A 130 6.14 8.49 7.32
N ASN A 131 6.35 8.61 8.64
CA ASN A 131 7.70 8.91 9.13
C ASN A 131 8.70 7.77 8.81
N SER A 132 10.00 8.02 8.99
CA SER A 132 11.04 7.05 8.64
C SER A 132 10.89 5.70 9.34
N ASP A 133 10.44 5.69 10.60
CA ASP A 133 10.27 4.46 11.38
C ASP A 133 9.10 3.65 10.84
N PHE A 134 7.98 4.32 10.56
CA PHE A 134 6.80 3.71 9.95
C PHE A 134 7.13 3.11 8.57
N LEU A 135 7.83 3.86 7.72
CA LEU A 135 8.23 3.37 6.40
C LEU A 135 9.21 2.20 6.48
N ASN A 136 10.14 2.19 7.43
CA ASN A 136 11.00 1.03 7.63
C ASN A 136 10.20 -0.21 8.03
N LEU A 137 9.28 -0.08 8.99
CA LEU A 137 8.41 -1.17 9.42
C LEU A 137 7.55 -1.69 8.25
N LEU A 138 6.95 -0.79 7.46
CA LEU A 138 6.06 -1.17 6.38
C LEU A 138 6.81 -1.71 5.15
N LEU A 139 7.78 -0.95 4.63
CA LEU A 139 8.46 -1.26 3.37
C LEU A 139 9.48 -2.38 3.51
N ARG A 140 10.30 -2.37 4.55
CA ARG A 140 11.30 -3.43 4.78
C ARG A 140 10.70 -4.63 5.52
N GLY A 141 9.73 -4.38 6.40
CA GLY A 141 9.10 -5.44 7.18
C GLY A 141 8.07 -6.23 6.37
N VAL A 142 7.19 -5.58 5.60
CA VAL A 142 5.99 -6.26 5.06
C VAL A 142 5.87 -6.17 3.54
N ALA A 143 6.29 -5.06 2.91
CA ALA A 143 6.12 -4.87 1.47
C ALA A 143 6.93 -5.83 0.58
N ILE A 144 7.90 -6.55 1.18
CA ILE A 144 8.74 -7.57 0.51
C ILE A 144 8.29 -9.00 0.81
N ASP A 145 7.07 -9.20 1.34
CA ASP A 145 6.52 -10.53 1.61
C ASP A 145 6.42 -11.37 0.31
N ARG A 146 6.62 -12.68 0.42
CA ARG A 146 6.52 -13.61 -0.71
C ARG A 146 5.08 -13.75 -1.23
N ASP A 147 4.08 -13.52 -0.38
CA ASP A 147 2.68 -13.55 -0.79
C ASP A 147 2.27 -12.24 -1.49
N PRO A 148 1.93 -12.27 -2.79
CA PRO A 148 1.46 -11.08 -3.51
C PRO A 148 0.22 -10.42 -2.89
N ALA A 149 -0.67 -11.20 -2.25
CA ALA A 149 -1.86 -10.64 -1.61
C ALA A 149 -1.51 -9.75 -0.41
N ILE A 150 -0.46 -10.12 0.34
CA ILE A 150 0.06 -9.30 1.45
C ILE A 150 0.65 -8.00 0.90
N ARG A 151 1.48 -8.08 -0.15
CA ARG A 151 2.07 -6.90 -0.78
C ARG A 151 1.01 -5.93 -1.31
N ILE A 152 -0.07 -6.44 -1.92
CA ILE A 152 -1.18 -5.61 -2.40
C ILE A 152 -1.83 -4.83 -1.26
N ILE A 153 -2.09 -5.45 -0.09
CA ILE A 153 -2.68 -4.72 1.04
C ILE A 153 -1.73 -3.64 1.54
N VAL A 154 -0.42 -3.91 1.58
CA VAL A 154 0.59 -2.90 1.91
C VAL A 154 0.55 -1.73 0.93
N GLN A 155 0.43 -1.99 -0.37
CA GLN A 155 0.26 -0.91 -1.36
C GLN A 155 -1.03 -0.12 -1.12
N LYS A 156 -2.16 -0.76 -0.83
CA LYS A 156 -3.41 -0.06 -0.49
C LYS A 156 -3.28 0.84 0.73
N ILE A 157 -2.54 0.39 1.76
CA ILE A 157 -2.23 1.22 2.94
C ILE A 157 -1.39 2.43 2.52
N LEU A 158 -0.35 2.23 1.70
CA LEU A 158 0.46 3.34 1.18
C LEU A 158 -0.39 4.32 0.37
N HIS A 159 -1.24 3.84 -0.54
CA HIS A 159 -2.12 4.67 -1.35
C HIS A 159 -3.04 5.51 -0.47
N THR A 160 -3.68 4.89 0.53
CA THR A 160 -4.57 5.57 1.48
C THR A 160 -3.86 6.71 2.23
N LEU A 161 -2.58 6.53 2.55
CA LEU A 161 -1.80 7.53 3.30
C LEU A 161 -1.14 8.58 2.40
N LEU A 162 -0.92 8.29 1.12
CA LEU A 162 -0.29 9.19 0.15
C LEU A 162 -1.32 10.05 -0.61
N ASP A 163 -2.44 9.47 -1.01
CA ASP A 163 -3.40 10.07 -1.93
C ASP A 163 -4.27 11.14 -1.26
N ARG A 164 -3.85 12.40 -1.35
CA ARG A 164 -4.61 13.53 -0.78
C ARG A 164 -5.79 13.92 -1.67
N HIS A 165 -5.70 13.59 -2.97
CA HIS A 165 -6.62 14.10 -3.99
C HIS A 165 -7.58 13.04 -4.58
N GLY A 166 -7.48 11.79 -4.15
CA GLY A 166 -8.36 10.71 -4.60
C GLY A 166 -8.07 10.24 -6.02
N ASN A 167 -6.79 10.15 -6.39
CA ASN A 167 -6.34 9.67 -7.69
C ASN A 167 -6.18 8.15 -7.78
N THR A 168 -6.21 7.42 -6.65
CA THR A 168 -5.95 5.97 -6.57
C THR A 168 -6.78 5.16 -7.56
N ASP A 169 -8.11 5.34 -7.59
CA ASP A 169 -8.99 4.55 -8.46
C ASP A 169 -8.67 4.75 -9.96
N ARG A 170 -8.25 5.97 -10.33
CA ARG A 170 -7.85 6.30 -11.71
C ARG A 170 -6.49 5.70 -12.04
N LEU A 171 -5.55 5.80 -11.11
CA LEU A 171 -4.21 5.27 -11.26
C LEU A 171 -4.15 3.74 -11.28
N LEU A 172 -5.10 3.04 -10.65
CA LEU A 172 -5.16 1.58 -10.74
C LEU A 172 -5.48 1.08 -12.16
N ASN A 173 -6.03 1.93 -13.02
CA ASN A 173 -6.19 1.65 -14.44
C ASN A 173 -4.92 2.05 -15.21
N VAL A 174 -4.05 1.08 -15.48
CA VAL A 174 -2.78 1.32 -16.18
C VAL A 174 -3.03 1.67 -17.63
N GLN A 175 -2.72 2.91 -18.01
CA GLN A 175 -2.83 3.41 -19.38
C GLN A 175 -1.76 4.46 -19.68
N VAL A 176 -1.65 4.84 -20.96
CA VAL A 176 -0.85 5.97 -21.42
C VAL A 176 -1.71 7.23 -21.35
N TYR A 177 -1.16 8.32 -20.86
CA TYR A 177 -1.80 9.63 -20.79
C TYR A 177 -1.17 10.52 -21.85
N ASN A 178 -1.76 10.60 -23.04
CA ASN A 178 -1.26 11.45 -24.11
C ASN A 178 -2.33 12.03 -25.03
N ASP A 179 -3.56 11.56 -24.93
CA ASP A 179 -4.70 12.01 -25.71
C ASP A 179 -5.35 13.27 -25.14
N GLN A 180 -5.14 13.57 -23.85
CA GLN A 180 -5.68 14.76 -23.18
C GLN A 180 -4.65 15.38 -22.22
N PRO A 181 -4.83 16.65 -21.82
CA PRO A 181 -4.02 17.28 -20.77
C PRO A 181 -4.12 16.51 -19.46
N LEU A 182 -3.03 16.44 -18.70
CA LEU A 182 -2.94 15.64 -17.48
C LEU A 182 -4.02 16.01 -16.43
N GLU A 183 -4.44 17.28 -16.36
CA GLU A 183 -5.49 17.80 -15.46
C GLU A 183 -6.86 17.17 -15.71
N SER A 184 -7.09 16.59 -16.89
CA SER A 184 -8.32 15.86 -17.19
C SER A 184 -8.38 14.49 -16.52
N TYR A 185 -7.20 13.90 -16.23
CA TYR A 185 -7.09 12.61 -15.55
C TYR A 185 -6.93 12.77 -14.05
N PHE A 186 -6.14 13.74 -13.60
CA PHE A 186 -5.68 13.81 -12.22
C PHE A 186 -5.81 15.18 -11.61
N VAL A 187 -5.90 15.19 -10.28
CA VAL A 187 -5.85 16.39 -9.46
C VAL A 187 -4.54 16.38 -8.68
N TRP A 188 -3.76 17.44 -8.75
CA TRP A 188 -2.52 17.57 -7.98
C TRP A 188 -2.24 19.02 -7.61
N GLU A 189 -1.34 19.18 -6.66
CA GLU A 189 -0.83 20.47 -6.20
C GLU A 189 0.71 20.43 -6.15
N GLU A 190 1.35 21.60 -6.18
CA GLU A 190 2.81 21.67 -6.04
C GLU A 190 3.23 21.15 -4.64
N PRO A 191 4.25 20.28 -4.55
CA PRO A 191 4.63 19.69 -3.27
C PRO A 191 5.16 20.74 -2.29
N SER A 192 4.74 20.62 -1.03
CA SER A 192 5.16 21.56 0.00
C SER A 192 6.64 21.39 0.37
N ARG A 193 7.21 22.37 1.09
CA ARG A 193 8.57 22.23 1.66
C ARG A 193 8.70 21.00 2.56
N GLN A 194 7.63 20.61 3.27
CA GLN A 194 7.63 19.41 4.12
C GLN A 194 7.71 18.14 3.27
N ASP A 195 6.99 18.10 2.15
CA ASP A 195 7.00 16.99 1.19
C ASP A 195 8.38 16.82 0.54
N ILE A 196 9.02 17.93 0.16
CA ILE A 196 10.39 17.93 -0.37
C ILE A 196 11.39 17.39 0.67
N LEU A 197 11.31 17.87 1.92
CA LEU A 197 12.19 17.39 3.00
C LEU A 197 11.95 15.93 3.35
N PHE A 198 10.70 15.49 3.31
CA PHE A 198 10.31 14.10 3.46
C PHE A 198 11.00 13.25 2.39
N MET A 199 10.84 13.57 1.11
CA MET A 199 11.45 12.81 0.02
C MET A 199 12.98 12.86 0.04
N LYS A 200 13.58 13.94 0.53
CA LYS A 200 15.03 13.99 0.74
C LYS A 200 15.53 12.99 1.78
N LYS A 201 14.69 12.64 2.76
CA LYS A 201 15.00 11.69 3.85
C LYS A 201 14.62 10.25 3.49
N THR A 202 13.48 10.04 2.84
CA THR A 202 12.86 8.72 2.63
C THR A 202 12.77 8.30 1.17
N GLY A 203 13.06 9.19 0.22
CA GLY A 203 12.88 8.95 -1.21
C GLY A 203 13.68 7.76 -1.72
N VAL A 204 14.93 7.62 -1.29
CA VAL A 204 15.78 6.46 -1.66
C VAL A 204 15.16 5.14 -1.19
N LEU A 205 14.67 5.09 0.05
CA LEU A 205 14.01 3.90 0.59
C LEU A 205 12.76 3.54 -0.23
N LEU A 206 11.97 4.55 -0.62
CA LEU A 206 10.74 4.35 -1.39
C LEU A 206 11.04 3.88 -2.81
N THR A 207 11.96 4.54 -3.52
CA THR A 207 12.30 4.19 -4.91
C THR A 207 13.02 2.85 -5.01
N GLU A 208 13.92 2.54 -4.08
CA GLU A 208 14.59 1.22 -3.98
C GLU A 208 13.56 0.11 -3.74
N ASN A 209 12.60 0.34 -2.83
CA ASN A 209 11.55 -0.63 -2.56
C ASN A 209 10.62 -0.85 -3.77
N ILE A 210 10.24 0.21 -4.49
CA ILE A 210 9.45 0.10 -5.73
C ILE A 210 10.24 -0.66 -6.80
N TYR A 211 11.53 -0.35 -6.98
CA TYR A 211 12.39 -1.03 -7.95
C TYR A 211 12.41 -2.55 -7.73
N HIS A 212 12.68 -2.98 -6.50
CA HIS A 212 12.73 -4.40 -6.17
C HIS A 212 11.37 -5.07 -6.30
N GLN A 213 10.29 -4.41 -5.88
CA GLN A 213 8.95 -4.96 -6.01
C GLN A 213 8.52 -5.09 -7.47
N LEU A 214 8.81 -4.13 -8.35
CA LEU A 214 8.48 -4.22 -9.78
C LEU A 214 9.15 -5.44 -10.44
N LEU A 215 10.34 -5.79 -9.99
CA LEU A 215 11.14 -6.90 -10.52
C LEU A 215 10.87 -8.25 -9.83
N ASP A 216 9.91 -8.32 -8.91
CA ASP A 216 9.57 -9.57 -8.23
C ASP A 216 8.85 -10.55 -9.20
N PRO A 217 9.37 -11.77 -9.40
CA PRO A 217 8.81 -12.74 -10.34
C PRO A 217 7.44 -13.29 -9.92
N THR A 218 7.05 -13.14 -8.65
CA THR A 218 5.76 -13.59 -8.12
C THR A 218 4.63 -12.59 -8.39
N ASN A 219 4.94 -11.43 -8.97
CA ASN A 219 3.94 -10.43 -9.31
C ASN A 219 2.89 -10.97 -10.26
N LYS A 220 1.65 -10.60 -9.97
CA LYS A 220 0.49 -10.73 -10.84
C LYS A 220 0.08 -9.34 -11.33
N VAL A 221 -0.91 -9.29 -12.22
CA VAL A 221 -1.40 -8.04 -12.83
C VAL A 221 -1.82 -7.03 -11.76
N ASP A 222 -2.59 -7.48 -10.77
CA ASP A 222 -3.03 -6.66 -9.63
C ASP A 222 -1.85 -6.09 -8.81
N CYS A 223 -0.77 -6.84 -8.60
CA CYS A 223 0.44 -6.30 -7.97
C CYS A 223 1.05 -5.15 -8.78
N LEU A 224 1.14 -5.33 -10.10
CA LEU A 224 1.74 -4.33 -10.99
C LEU A 224 0.87 -3.07 -11.08
N GLU A 225 -0.46 -3.20 -11.14
CA GLU A 225 -1.40 -2.07 -11.09
C GLU A 225 -1.22 -1.24 -9.81
N HIS A 226 -1.07 -1.91 -8.65
CA HIS A 226 -0.85 -1.19 -7.39
C HIS A 226 0.54 -0.54 -7.32
N LEU A 227 1.58 -1.16 -7.88
CA LEU A 227 2.92 -0.56 -7.96
C LEU A 227 2.94 0.65 -8.90
N PHE A 228 2.24 0.57 -10.03
CA PHE A 228 2.03 1.69 -10.93
C PHE A 228 1.31 2.84 -10.21
N CYS A 229 0.24 2.53 -9.47
CA CYS A 229 -0.47 3.50 -8.66
C CYS A 229 0.45 4.18 -7.64
N THR A 230 1.33 3.43 -6.98
CA THR A 230 2.33 4.01 -6.07
C THR A 230 3.28 4.97 -6.78
N VAL A 231 3.78 4.61 -7.97
CA VAL A 231 4.62 5.52 -8.78
C VAL A 231 3.85 6.79 -9.15
N GLY A 232 2.60 6.65 -9.61
CA GLY A 232 1.74 7.77 -9.98
C GLY A 232 1.43 8.70 -8.81
N LEU A 233 1.11 8.14 -7.63
CA LEU A 233 0.88 8.93 -6.41
C LEU A 233 2.15 9.65 -5.96
N VAL A 234 3.31 9.00 -6.02
CA VAL A 234 4.58 9.68 -5.70
C VAL A 234 4.85 10.82 -6.67
N ALA A 235 4.54 10.66 -7.96
CA ALA A 235 4.65 11.74 -8.93
C ALA A 235 3.67 12.88 -8.63
N LEU A 236 2.38 12.59 -8.50
CA LEU A 236 1.34 13.61 -8.35
C LEU A 236 1.38 14.32 -6.98
N GLU A 237 1.71 13.60 -5.90
CA GLU A 237 1.65 14.15 -4.54
C GLU A 237 3.01 14.72 -4.07
N LEU A 238 4.11 14.18 -4.59
CA LEU A 238 5.47 14.47 -4.08
C LEU A 238 6.44 14.89 -5.20
N GLY A 239 5.95 15.14 -6.42
CA GLY A 239 6.74 15.35 -7.64
C GLY A 239 7.46 16.68 -7.75
N ALA A 240 8.35 17.00 -6.82
CA ALA A 240 9.32 18.09 -7.00
C ALA A 240 10.40 17.66 -8.01
N ASP A 241 11.12 18.61 -8.62
CA ASP A 241 12.14 18.33 -9.66
C ASP A 241 13.07 17.15 -9.34
N GLN A 242 13.57 17.08 -8.11
CA GLN A 242 14.45 15.99 -7.68
C GLN A 242 13.73 14.64 -7.66
N VAL A 243 12.48 14.60 -7.21
CA VAL A 243 11.66 13.39 -7.15
C VAL A 243 11.32 12.91 -8.55
N ILE A 244 10.91 13.84 -9.43
CA ILE A 244 10.68 13.56 -10.85
C ILE A 244 11.92 12.95 -11.50
N ALA A 245 13.11 13.51 -11.25
CA ALA A 245 14.36 12.97 -11.74
C ALA A 245 14.65 11.55 -11.21
N GLU A 246 14.37 11.27 -9.93
CA GLU A 246 14.50 9.91 -9.38
C GLU A 246 13.50 8.93 -10.00
N LEU A 247 12.27 9.36 -10.29
CA LEU A 247 11.28 8.52 -10.96
C LEU A 247 11.69 8.19 -12.41
N PHE A 248 12.27 9.13 -13.14
CA PHE A 248 12.89 8.84 -14.44
C PHE A 248 14.00 7.80 -14.30
N ARG A 249 14.89 7.95 -13.31
CA ARG A 249 15.96 6.96 -13.07
C ARG A 249 15.41 5.59 -12.72
N LEU A 250 14.37 5.52 -11.89
CA LEU A 250 13.66 4.28 -11.56
C LEU A 250 13.13 3.60 -12.83
N ILE A 251 12.41 4.34 -13.67
CA ILE A 251 11.81 3.82 -14.91
C ILE A 251 12.89 3.26 -15.84
N LEU A 252 13.95 4.03 -16.07
CA LEU A 252 15.07 3.62 -16.92
C LEU A 252 15.86 2.44 -16.33
N ALA A 253 16.01 2.37 -15.00
CA ALA A 253 16.68 1.25 -14.34
C ALA A 253 15.88 -0.05 -14.48
N VAL A 254 14.55 0.00 -14.29
CA VAL A 254 13.68 -1.17 -14.52
C VAL A 254 13.72 -1.58 -15.99
N GLN A 255 13.60 -0.62 -16.92
CA GLN A 255 13.69 -0.89 -18.36
C GLN A 255 15.02 -1.58 -18.73
N LYS A 256 16.14 -1.04 -18.24
CA LYS A 256 17.47 -1.62 -18.46
C LYS A 256 17.53 -3.06 -17.94
N LYS A 257 17.02 -3.31 -16.74
CA LYS A 257 17.02 -4.64 -16.11
C LYS A 257 16.23 -5.67 -16.92
N ILE A 258 15.10 -5.27 -17.50
CA ILE A 258 14.26 -6.19 -18.28
C ILE A 258 14.69 -6.32 -19.75
N VAL A 259 15.54 -5.45 -20.29
CA VAL A 259 16.03 -5.50 -21.68
C VAL A 259 17.44 -6.08 -21.79
N ASP A 260 18.41 -5.56 -21.03
CA ASP A 260 19.84 -5.76 -21.26
C ASP A 260 20.42 -6.97 -20.51
N GLU A 261 19.78 -7.37 -19.42
CA GLU A 261 20.26 -8.49 -18.60
C GLU A 261 19.61 -9.81 -19.03
N PRO A 262 20.31 -10.95 -18.83
CA PRO A 262 19.73 -12.26 -19.11
C PRO A 262 18.35 -12.37 -18.43
N PRO A 263 17.32 -12.84 -19.15
CA PRO A 263 15.94 -12.71 -18.71
C PRO A 263 15.75 -13.49 -17.40
N THR A 264 15.58 -12.73 -16.31
CA THR A 264 15.20 -13.26 -15.00
C THR A 264 13.69 -13.41 -14.87
N LEU A 265 12.94 -12.72 -15.73
CA LEU A 265 11.47 -12.69 -15.74
C LEU A 265 10.90 -13.31 -17.03
N PRO A 266 9.74 -14.00 -16.95
CA PRO A 266 9.00 -14.46 -18.12
C PRO A 266 8.61 -13.33 -19.08
N ILE A 267 8.42 -13.64 -20.36
CA ILE A 267 8.01 -12.66 -21.39
C ILE A 267 6.75 -11.89 -20.99
N PRO A 268 5.65 -12.51 -20.51
CA PRO A 268 4.46 -11.77 -20.11
C PRO A 268 4.72 -10.71 -19.04
N HIS A 269 5.56 -11.02 -18.05
CA HIS A 269 5.96 -10.07 -17.01
C HIS A 269 6.74 -8.89 -17.58
N ARG A 270 7.67 -9.15 -18.51
CA ARG A 270 8.44 -8.09 -19.17
C ARG A 270 7.54 -7.19 -20.01
N CYS A 271 6.60 -7.76 -20.75
CA CYS A 271 5.60 -7.00 -21.52
C CYS A 271 4.73 -6.12 -20.60
N ALA A 272 4.24 -6.68 -19.50
CA ALA A 272 3.45 -5.93 -18.52
C ALA A 272 4.25 -4.78 -17.88
N LEU A 273 5.54 -5.02 -17.57
CA LEU A 273 6.42 -3.96 -17.08
C LEU A 273 6.65 -2.89 -18.13
N HIS A 274 6.87 -3.23 -19.41
CA HIS A 274 6.99 -2.22 -20.46
C HIS A 274 5.73 -1.35 -20.58
N ALA A 275 4.53 -1.95 -20.49
CA ALA A 275 3.27 -1.19 -20.49
C ALA A 275 3.16 -0.23 -19.28
N LEU A 276 3.53 -0.72 -18.09
CA LEU A 276 3.57 0.08 -16.86
C LEU A 276 4.54 1.26 -16.99
N LEU A 277 5.76 1.01 -17.48
CA LEU A 277 6.78 2.02 -17.68
C LEU A 277 6.36 3.07 -18.71
N ALA A 278 5.69 2.66 -19.79
CA ALA A 278 5.14 3.58 -20.79
C ALA A 278 4.05 4.50 -20.17
N GLY A 279 3.13 3.93 -19.40
CA GLY A 279 2.13 4.70 -18.66
C GLY A 279 2.78 5.69 -17.70
N ALA A 280 3.78 5.26 -16.92
CA ALA A 280 4.42 6.09 -15.91
C ALA A 280 5.22 7.22 -16.57
N MET A 281 5.91 6.91 -17.67
CA MET A 281 6.65 7.90 -18.46
C MET A 281 5.69 8.95 -19.03
N SER A 282 4.55 8.53 -19.61
CA SER A 282 3.57 9.47 -20.18
C SER A 282 3.00 10.43 -19.14
N LEU A 283 2.74 9.95 -17.92
CA LEU A 283 2.31 10.77 -16.79
C LEU A 283 3.40 11.78 -16.39
N ILE A 284 4.61 11.28 -16.11
CA ILE A 284 5.69 12.11 -15.52
C ILE A 284 6.16 13.20 -16.49
N VAL A 285 6.20 12.90 -17.78
CA VAL A 285 6.67 13.85 -18.81
C VAL A 285 5.69 15.00 -19.00
N GLN A 286 4.38 14.73 -18.94
CA GLN A 286 3.36 15.78 -18.92
C GLN A 286 3.43 16.59 -17.61
N LEU A 287 3.54 15.90 -16.46
CA LEU A 287 3.62 16.55 -15.15
C LEU A 287 4.81 17.52 -15.05
N ALA A 288 5.96 17.11 -15.60
CA ALA A 288 7.18 17.92 -15.65
C ALA A 288 7.20 18.96 -16.79
N SER A 289 6.15 19.02 -17.62
CA SER A 289 6.06 19.92 -18.78
C SER A 289 7.24 19.81 -19.76
N LEU A 290 7.75 18.59 -19.99
CA LEU A 290 8.91 18.33 -20.86
C LEU A 290 8.47 18.06 -22.30
N SER A 291 8.19 19.11 -23.08
CA SER A 291 7.59 19.03 -24.42
C SER A 291 8.32 18.11 -25.40
N ASP A 292 9.65 18.20 -25.47
CA ASP A 292 10.46 17.42 -26.43
C ASP A 292 10.42 15.93 -26.09
N LEU A 293 10.49 15.62 -24.79
CA LEU A 293 10.38 14.25 -24.31
C LEU A 293 8.95 13.73 -24.47
N CYS A 294 7.94 14.60 -24.37
CA CYS A 294 6.54 14.23 -24.59
C CYS A 294 6.31 13.77 -26.03
N ALA A 295 6.88 14.48 -27.01
CA ALA A 295 6.83 14.07 -28.41
C ALA A 295 7.45 12.68 -28.61
N HIS A 296 8.63 12.45 -28.06
CA HIS A 296 9.31 11.16 -28.16
C HIS A 296 8.51 10.02 -27.50
N VAL A 297 7.97 10.23 -26.30
CA VAL A 297 7.17 9.23 -25.59
C VAL A 297 5.91 8.87 -26.38
N ASN A 298 5.27 9.86 -27.01
CA ASN A 298 4.10 9.64 -27.86
C ASN A 298 4.41 8.80 -29.09
N GLU A 299 5.55 9.05 -29.76
CA GLU A 299 6.02 8.23 -30.87
C GLU A 299 6.23 6.78 -30.45
N VAL A 300 6.90 6.55 -29.32
CA VAL A 300 7.17 5.20 -28.80
C VAL A 300 5.87 4.48 -28.43
N CYS A 301 4.94 5.15 -27.74
CA CYS A 301 3.67 4.55 -27.35
C CYS A 301 2.77 4.23 -28.55
N ALA A 302 2.81 5.03 -29.62
CA ALA A 302 2.07 4.76 -30.84
C ALA A 302 2.49 3.44 -31.49
N LEU A 303 3.79 3.09 -31.47
CA LEU A 303 4.29 1.83 -32.02
C LEU A 303 3.74 0.60 -31.30
N VAL A 304 3.41 0.71 -30.02
CA VAL A 304 2.89 -0.39 -29.18
C VAL A 304 1.39 -0.64 -29.42
N THR A 305 0.63 0.38 -29.80
CA THR A 305 -0.82 0.26 -30.03
C THR A 305 -1.18 -0.22 -31.44
N THR A 306 -0.23 -0.18 -32.37
CA THR A 306 -0.42 -0.58 -33.77
C THR A 306 0.01 -2.02 -34.11
N GLY A 307 0.59 -2.77 -33.16
CA GLY A 307 1.07 -4.15 -33.36
C GLY A 307 0.18 -5.17 -32.68
#